data_AF-A0A923EU31-F1
#
_entry.id   AF-A0A923EU31-F1
#
_cell.length_a   1.000
_cell.length_b   1.000
_cell.length_c   1.000
_cell.angle_alpha   90.00
_cell.angle_beta   90.00
_cell.angle_gamma   90.00
#
_symmetry.space_group_name_H-M   'P 1'
#
loop_
_entity.id
_entity.type
_entity.pdbx_description
1 polymer ?
#
loop_
_entity_poly.entity_id
_entity_poly.type
_entity_poly.pdbx_seq_one_letter_code
_entity_poly.pdbx_strand_id
1 'polypeptide(L)'
;MPAPNRHASPDRPAPAPVLAFRVLTLAAVAVLAWQFVTAGGLFTGGDPGLHGAGAIVLHVVTGLAALAAGWLRAVRAAPWWPVAVAASVFAFSFVQAWFGEIPGLVVHVPGAMALTAGTVWLAAWGFLRLR
;
A
#
# COMPACT_ATOMS: atom_id res chain seq x y z
N MET A 1 -40.46 -18.51 -25.41
CA MET A 1 -40.44 -17.27 -24.60
C MET A 1 -39.01 -16.77 -24.53
N PRO A 2 -38.66 -15.61 -25.11
CA PRO A 2 -37.30 -15.07 -25.04
C PRO A 2 -37.01 -14.58 -23.63
N ALA A 3 -35.85 -14.93 -23.07
CA ALA A 3 -35.41 -14.41 -21.78
C ALA A 3 -35.25 -12.88 -21.87
N PRO A 4 -35.70 -12.11 -20.87
CA PRO A 4 -35.51 -10.67 -20.87
C PRO A 4 -34.02 -10.35 -20.83
N ASN A 5 -33.56 -9.61 -21.83
CA ASN A 5 -32.21 -9.05 -21.90
C ASN A 5 -31.98 -8.19 -20.65
N ARG A 6 -31.22 -8.71 -19.68
CA ARG A 6 -30.75 -7.88 -18.56
C ARG A 6 -29.74 -6.90 -19.12
N HIS A 7 -30.19 -5.69 -19.43
CA HIS A 7 -29.29 -4.55 -19.58
C HIS A 7 -28.54 -4.42 -18.26
N ALA A 8 -27.27 -4.81 -18.24
CA ALA A 8 -26.38 -4.52 -17.12
C ALA A 8 -26.44 -3.01 -16.92
N SER A 9 -26.95 -2.57 -15.76
CA SER A 9 -26.89 -1.15 -15.41
C SER A 9 -25.41 -0.76 -15.43
N PRO A 10 -25.05 0.41 -16.00
CA PRO A 10 -23.67 0.85 -15.98
C PRO A 10 -23.14 0.81 -14.54
N ASP A 11 -21.98 0.19 -14.34
CA ASP A 11 -21.32 0.19 -13.03
C ASP A 11 -21.15 1.64 -12.57
N ARG A 12 -21.75 1.98 -11.43
CA ARG A 12 -21.56 3.32 -10.85
C ARG A 12 -20.08 3.49 -10.50
N PRO A 13 -19.48 4.66 -10.76
CA PRO A 13 -18.11 4.94 -10.34
C PRO A 13 -17.98 4.72 -8.84
N ALA A 14 -16.87 4.09 -8.43
CA ALA A 14 -16.57 3.95 -7.01
C ALA A 14 -16.51 5.34 -6.35
N PRO A 15 -17.04 5.50 -5.13
CA PRO A 15 -16.92 6.76 -4.40
C PRO A 15 -15.45 7.18 -4.29
N ALA A 16 -15.18 8.48 -4.44
CA ALA A 16 -13.82 9.04 -4.40
C ALA A 16 -12.92 8.51 -3.26
N PRO A 17 -13.35 8.42 -1.98
CA PRO A 17 -12.49 7.89 -0.92
C PRO A 17 -12.17 6.40 -1.06
N VAL A 18 -13.06 5.60 -1.67
CA VAL A 18 -12.81 4.19 -1.96
C VAL A 18 -11.77 4.06 -3.06
N LEU A 19 -11.92 4.85 -4.14
CA LEU A 19 -10.97 4.86 -5.24
C LEU A 19 -9.58 5.32 -4.78
N ALA A 20 -9.51 6.42 -4.02
CA ALA A 20 -8.26 6.94 -3.47
C ALA A 20 -7.54 5.88 -2.62
N PHE A 21 -8.24 5.24 -1.68
CA PHE A 21 -7.66 4.19 -0.85
C PHE A 21 -7.14 3.01 -1.67
N ARG A 22 -7.90 2.54 -2.67
CA ARG A 22 -7.48 1.44 -3.56
C ARG A 22 -6.26 1.79 -4.39
N VAL A 23 -6.25 2.96 -5.01
CA VAL A 23 -5.14 3.40 -5.87
C VAL A 23 -3.87 3.57 -5.03
N LEU A 24 -3.96 4.21 -3.87
CA LEU A 24 -2.80 4.45 -3.01
C LEU A 24 -2.24 3.16 -2.40
N THR A 25 -3.10 2.23 -2.00
CA THR A 25 -2.63 0.92 -1.48
C THR A 25 -2.01 0.08 -2.59
N LEU A 26 -2.53 0.07 -3.81
CA LEU A 26 -1.88 -0.58 -4.96
C LEU A 26 -0.56 0.10 -5.34
N ALA A 27 -0.52 1.43 -5.33
CA ALA A 27 0.72 2.17 -5.58
C ALA A 27 1.78 1.81 -4.54
N ALA A 28 1.42 1.68 -3.25
CA ALA A 28 2.35 1.24 -2.22
C ALA A 28 2.87 -0.19 -2.48
N VAL A 29 2.02 -1.11 -2.94
CA VAL A 29 2.46 -2.47 -3.36
C VAL A 29 3.45 -2.39 -4.53
N ALA A 30 3.17 -1.55 -5.53
CA ALA A 30 4.06 -1.37 -6.67
C ALA A 30 5.42 -0.79 -6.26
N VAL A 31 5.44 0.18 -5.33
CA VAL A 31 6.68 0.75 -4.78
C VAL A 31 7.44 -0.30 -3.97
N LEU A 32 6.77 -1.15 -3.18
CA LEU A 32 7.44 -2.26 -2.50
C LEU A 32 8.05 -3.26 -3.47
N ALA A 33 7.37 -3.59 -4.57
CA ALA A 33 7.94 -4.43 -5.62
C ALA A 33 9.20 -3.79 -6.23
N TRP A 34 9.18 -2.49 -6.48
CA TRP A 34 10.37 -1.72 -6.90
C TRP A 34 11.50 -1.77 -5.87
N GLN A 35 11.17 -1.65 -4.57
CA GLN A 35 12.17 -1.78 -3.49
C GLN A 35 12.84 -3.15 -3.50
N PHE A 36 12.11 -4.24 -3.76
CA PHE A 36 12.72 -5.58 -3.86
C PHE A 36 13.65 -5.72 -5.07
N VAL A 37 13.25 -5.19 -6.22
CA VAL A 37 14.09 -5.20 -7.43
C VAL A 37 15.39 -4.42 -7.19
N THR A 38 15.28 -3.20 -6.67
CA THR A 38 16.46 -2.36 -6.38
C THR A 38 17.33 -2.94 -5.28
N ALA A 39 16.74 -3.51 -4.22
CA ALA A 39 17.48 -4.20 -3.15
C ALA A 39 18.28 -5.39 -3.70
N GLY A 40 17.70 -6.19 -4.60
CA GLY A 40 18.43 -7.26 -5.29
C GLY A 40 19.63 -6.72 -6.07
N GLY A 41 19.46 -5.58 -6.74
CA GLY A 41 20.54 -4.88 -7.45
C GLY A 41 21.69 -4.43 -6.55
N LEU A 42 21.44 -4.07 -5.29
CA LEU A 42 22.49 -3.65 -4.35
C LEU A 42 23.48 -4.77 -4.05
N PHE A 43 23.03 -6.03 -4.02
CA PHE A 43 23.91 -7.18 -3.84
C PHE A 43 24.79 -7.47 -5.06
N THR A 44 24.46 -6.88 -6.22
CA THR A 44 25.21 -7.01 -7.47
C THR A 44 25.94 -5.72 -7.86
N GLY A 45 26.10 -4.75 -6.94
CA GLY A 45 26.81 -3.49 -7.18
C GLY A 45 25.98 -2.38 -7.84
N GLY A 46 24.65 -2.47 -7.79
CA GLY A 46 23.73 -1.44 -8.28
C GLY A 46 23.74 -0.16 -7.43
N ASP A 47 23.14 0.91 -7.96
CA ASP A 47 23.11 2.24 -7.34
C ASP A 47 22.18 2.29 -6.10
N PRO A 48 22.70 2.61 -4.89
CA PRO A 48 21.89 2.81 -3.68
C PRO A 48 20.90 3.98 -3.79
N GLY A 49 21.15 4.95 -4.68
CA GLY A 49 20.28 6.11 -4.88
C GLY A 49 18.87 5.73 -5.32
N LEU A 50 18.72 4.72 -6.18
CA LEU A 50 17.40 4.26 -6.66
C LEU A 50 16.57 3.62 -5.54
N HIS A 51 17.21 2.84 -4.68
CA HIS A 51 16.55 2.22 -3.53
C HIS A 51 16.15 3.27 -2.47
N GLY A 52 17.04 4.23 -2.22
CA GLY A 52 16.76 5.36 -1.32
C GLY A 52 15.62 6.24 -1.83
N ALA A 53 15.60 6.56 -3.13
CA ALA A 53 14.51 7.32 -3.75
C ALA A 53 13.17 6.58 -3.63
N GLY A 54 13.16 5.27 -3.88
CA GLY A 54 11.96 4.45 -3.72
C GLY A 54 11.47 4.38 -2.26
N ALA A 55 12.37 4.44 -1.27
CA ALA A 55 11.99 4.55 0.15
C ALA A 55 11.26 5.87 0.45
N ILE A 56 11.72 7.00 -0.11
CA ILE A 56 11.02 8.29 0.03
C ILE A 56 9.62 8.21 -0.58
N VAL A 57 9.51 7.67 -1.79
CA VAL A 57 8.21 7.47 -2.46
C VAL A 57 7.31 6.57 -1.60
N LEU A 58 7.86 5.52 -0.99
CA LEU A 58 7.11 4.62 -0.10
C LEU A 58 6.53 5.38 1.10
N HIS A 59 7.31 6.25 1.75
CA HIS A 59 6.80 7.09 2.85
C HIS A 59 5.62 7.96 2.40
N VAL A 60 5.75 8.63 1.26
CA VAL A 60 4.70 9.52 0.73
C VAL A 60 3.44 8.73 0.42
N VAL A 61 3.55 7.63 -0.34
CA VAL A 61 2.39 6.87 -0.79
C VAL A 61 1.69 6.16 0.38
N THR A 62 2.44 5.60 1.33
CA THR A 62 1.84 4.97 2.52
C THR A 62 1.21 6.01 3.46
N GLY A 63 1.79 7.20 3.59
CA GLY A 63 1.19 8.32 4.33
C GLY A 63 -0.13 8.78 3.71
N LEU A 64 -0.16 8.96 2.38
CA LEU A 64 -1.38 9.25 1.65
C LEU A 64 -2.42 8.14 1.79
N ALA A 65 -2.01 6.86 1.76
CA ALA A 65 -2.90 5.73 1.97
C ALA A 65 -3.53 5.75 3.38
N ALA A 66 -2.76 6.11 4.41
CA ALA A 66 -3.27 6.28 5.77
C ALA A 66 -4.29 7.43 5.88
N LEU A 67 -4.03 8.56 5.22
CA LEU A 67 -4.98 9.68 5.13
C LEU A 67 -6.26 9.27 4.38
N ALA A 68 -6.13 8.54 3.27
CA ALA A 68 -7.28 8.03 2.51
C ALA A 68 -8.12 7.06 3.34
N ALA A 69 -7.49 6.20 4.17
CA ALA A 69 -8.21 5.34 5.12
C ALA A 69 -8.99 6.17 6.15
N GLY A 70 -8.37 7.21 6.71
CA GLY A 70 -9.03 8.14 7.62
C GLY A 70 -10.21 8.87 6.99
N TRP A 71 -10.05 9.36 5.76
CA TRP A 71 -11.12 10.00 4.99
C TRP A 71 -12.27 9.03 4.71
N LEU A 72 -11.96 7.81 4.26
CA LEU A 72 -12.96 6.77 4.04
C LEU A 72 -13.76 6.47 5.31
N ARG A 73 -13.10 6.35 6.47
CA ARG A 73 -13.76 6.17 7.76
C ARG A 73 -14.67 7.35 8.10
N ALA A 74 -14.20 8.58 7.94
CA ALA A 74 -14.95 9.78 8.27
C ALA A 74 -16.24 9.92 7.45
N VAL A 75 -16.20 9.56 6.15
CA VAL A 75 -17.34 9.75 5.24
C VAL A 75 -18.29 8.56 5.20
N ARG A 76 -17.80 7.33 5.39
CA ARG A 76 -18.63 6.11 5.24
C ARG A 76 -18.84 5.32 6.54
N ALA A 77 -18.43 5.84 7.68
CA ALA A 77 -18.42 5.11 8.96
C ALA A 77 -17.75 3.71 8.83
N ALA A 78 -16.71 3.63 7.99
CA ALA A 78 -15.96 2.39 7.77
C ALA A 78 -15.34 1.90 9.10
N PRO A 79 -15.02 0.59 9.22
CA PRO A 79 -14.33 0.10 10.41
C PRO A 79 -13.04 0.89 10.67
N TRP A 80 -12.66 1.03 11.94
CA TRP A 80 -11.51 1.84 12.32
C TRP A 80 -10.16 1.15 12.09
N TRP A 81 -10.14 -0.18 12.11
CA TRP A 81 -8.89 -0.95 12.06
C TRP A 81 -8.05 -0.73 10.78
N PRO A 82 -8.61 -0.50 9.56
CA PRO A 82 -7.79 -0.23 8.37
C PRO A 82 -7.02 1.09 8.50
N VAL A 83 -7.55 2.06 9.24
CA VAL A 83 -6.84 3.31 9.56
C VAL A 83 -5.63 3.01 10.44
N ALA A 84 -5.82 2.21 11.49
CA ALA A 84 -4.74 1.82 12.38
C ALA A 84 -3.65 1.03 11.63
N VAL A 85 -4.03 0.04 10.82
CA VAL A 85 -3.07 -0.74 10.03
C VAL A 85 -2.34 0.13 9.01
N ALA A 86 -3.03 1.03 8.29
CA ALA A 86 -2.39 1.94 7.34
C ALA A 86 -1.43 2.92 8.03
N ALA A 87 -1.80 3.45 9.20
CA ALA A 87 -0.93 4.29 10.01
C ALA A 87 0.30 3.51 10.53
N SER A 88 0.12 2.25 10.94
CA SER A 88 1.23 1.37 11.32
C SER A 88 2.16 1.08 10.15
N VAL A 89 1.64 0.80 8.95
CA VAL A 89 2.45 0.61 7.73
C VAL A 89 3.25 1.89 7.41
N PHE A 90 2.61 3.06 7.47
CA PHE A 90 3.28 4.34 7.28
C PHE A 90 4.40 4.56 8.30
N ALA A 91 4.11 4.43 9.60
CA ALA A 91 5.12 4.60 10.65
C ALA A 91 6.26 3.58 10.50
N PHE A 92 5.94 2.33 10.20
CA PHE A 92 6.92 1.26 10.08
C PHE A 92 7.81 1.41 8.84
N SER A 93 7.37 2.14 7.81
CA SER A 93 8.24 2.51 6.68
C SER A 93 9.45 3.34 7.13
N PHE A 94 9.30 4.26 8.10
CA PHE A 94 10.42 5.03 8.65
C PHE A 94 11.36 4.18 9.51
N VAL A 95 10.79 3.25 10.28
CA VAL A 95 11.59 2.28 11.05
C VAL A 95 12.45 1.45 10.10
N GLN A 96 11.90 1.04 8.95
CA GLN A 96 12.66 0.34 7.93
C GLN A 96 13.78 1.18 7.32
N ALA A 97 13.55 2.47 7.08
CA ALA A 97 14.59 3.38 6.60
C ALA A 97 15.76 3.51 7.61
N TRP A 98 15.46 3.51 8.91
CA TRP A 98 16.49 3.53 9.96
C TRP A 98 17.38 2.29 9.96
N PHE A 99 16.82 1.11 9.70
CA PHE A 99 17.55 -0.16 9.70
C PHE A 99 18.04 -0.60 8.31
N GLY A 100 17.91 0.23 7.27
CA GLY A 100 18.19 -0.14 5.87
C GLY A 100 19.66 -0.40 5.52
N GLU A 101 20.58 -0.15 6.43
CA GLU A 101 22.01 -0.39 6.22
C GLU A 101 22.39 -1.88 6.42
N ILE A 102 23.54 -2.30 5.88
CA ILE A 102 24.00 -3.71 5.90
C ILE A 102 23.91 -4.36 7.30
N PRO A 103 24.38 -3.73 8.40
CA PRO A 103 24.26 -4.32 9.73
C PRO A 103 22.80 -4.51 10.20
N GLY A 104 21.88 -3.70 9.67
CA GLY A 104 20.47 -3.71 10.01
C GLY A 104 19.62 -4.71 9.21
N LEU A 105 20.19 -5.41 8.23
CA LEU A 105 19.45 -6.30 7.32
C LEU A 105 18.66 -7.41 8.04
N VAL A 106 19.14 -7.88 9.19
CA VAL A 106 18.42 -8.86 10.03
C VAL A 106 17.08 -8.34 10.54
N VAL A 107 16.93 -7.03 10.68
CA VAL A 107 15.68 -6.34 11.03
C VAL A 107 14.96 -5.85 9.77
N HIS A 108 15.71 -5.35 8.80
CA HIS A 108 15.17 -4.80 7.56
C HIS A 108 14.40 -5.86 6.76
N VAL A 109 14.99 -7.02 6.48
CA VAL A 109 14.35 -8.03 5.62
C VAL A 109 13.03 -8.55 6.21
N PRO A 110 12.95 -9.00 7.48
CA PRO A 110 11.67 -9.41 8.05
C PRO A 110 10.66 -8.26 8.15
N GLY A 111 11.12 -7.04 8.45
CA GLY A 111 10.23 -5.88 8.51
C GLY A 111 9.67 -5.47 7.13
N ALA A 112 10.46 -5.59 6.06
CA ALA A 112 10.00 -5.41 4.69
C ALA A 112 8.91 -6.44 4.30
N MET A 113 9.04 -7.69 4.78
CA MET A 113 7.99 -8.70 4.62
C MET A 113 6.71 -8.31 5.37
N ALA A 114 6.82 -7.82 6.61
CA ALA A 114 5.68 -7.35 7.38
C ALA A 114 4.99 -6.12 6.74
N LEU A 115 5.76 -5.15 6.22
CA LEU A 115 5.22 -4.03 5.44
C LEU A 115 4.46 -4.51 4.20
N THR A 116 5.03 -5.49 3.50
CA THR A 116 4.41 -6.07 2.30
C THR A 116 3.09 -6.77 2.65
N ALA A 117 3.09 -7.63 3.67
CA ALA A 117 1.88 -8.30 4.13
C ALA A 117 0.79 -7.29 4.55
N GLY A 118 1.15 -6.26 5.33
CA GLY A 118 0.21 -5.22 5.75
C GLY A 118 -0.36 -4.41 4.58
N THR A 119 0.50 -4.03 3.62
CA THR A 119 0.10 -3.23 2.45
C THR A 119 -0.78 -4.04 1.49
N VAL A 120 -0.40 -5.28 1.20
CA VAL A 120 -1.19 -6.20 0.37
C VAL A 120 -2.52 -6.53 1.03
N TRP A 121 -2.55 -6.74 2.35
CA TRP A 121 -3.80 -6.92 3.09
C TRP A 121 -4.70 -5.71 2.90
N LEU A 122 -4.22 -4.48 3.14
CA LEU A 122 -5.02 -3.27 2.97
C LEU A 122 -5.58 -3.14 1.53
N ALA A 123 -4.75 -3.41 0.52
CA ALA A 123 -5.20 -3.43 -0.87
C ALA A 123 -6.30 -4.47 -1.08
N ALA A 124 -6.06 -5.73 -0.69
CA ALA A 124 -7.04 -6.82 -0.82
C ALA A 124 -8.35 -6.51 -0.08
N TRP A 125 -8.27 -5.97 1.14
CA TRP A 125 -9.45 -5.52 1.88
C TRP A 125 -10.20 -4.43 1.13
N GLY A 126 -9.50 -3.45 0.57
CA GLY A 126 -10.08 -2.37 -0.23
C GLY A 126 -10.87 -2.88 -1.45
N PHE A 127 -10.41 -3.94 -2.11
CA PHE A 127 -11.13 -4.55 -3.23
C PHE A 127 -12.25 -5.52 -2.80
N LEU A 128 -12.04 -6.28 -1.72
CA LEU A 128 -12.95 -7.35 -1.30
C LEU A 128 -14.09 -6.87 -0.38
N ARG A 129 -13.91 -5.76 0.35
CA ARG A 129 -14.84 -5.32 1.40
C ARG A 129 -15.46 -3.95 1.18
N LEU A 130 -14.89 -3.10 0.32
CA LEU A 130 -15.51 -1.83 -0.04
C LEU A 130 -16.34 -2.02 -1.32
N ARG A 131 -17.64 -1.78 -1.24
CA ARG A 131 -18.54 -1.73 -2.40
C ARG A 131 -19.07 -0.31 -2.59
#